data_AF-A0A355W7Y2-F1
#
_entry.id   AF-A0A355W7Y2-F1
#
_cell.length_a   1.000
_cell.length_b   1.000
_cell.length_c   1.000
_cell.angle_alpha   90.00
_cell.angle_beta   90.00
_cell.angle_gamma   90.00
#
_symmetry.space_group_name_H-M   'P 1'
#
loop_
_entity.id
_entity.type
_entity.pdbx_description
1 polymer ?
#
loop_
_entity_poly.entity_id
_entity_poly.type
_entity_poly.pdbx_seq_one_letter_code
_entity_poly.pdbx_strand_id
1 'polypeptide(L)'
;MPKLKPGTIIPTPKEDAEINAQIEADSDAFEWTEKIFREAKTFENSDLPKSFKDEVRRGRPKVEKPKILLSVRYSSDVVEFFKASGKGWQTRMDEVLREYVASHR
;
A
#
# COMPACT_ATOMS: atom_id res chain seq x y z
N MET A 1 8.94 9.48 16.55
CA MET A 1 8.87 8.05 16.18
C MET A 1 7.57 7.46 16.70
N PRO A 2 6.88 6.59 15.95
CA PRO A 2 5.68 5.91 16.44
C PRO A 2 5.99 5.14 17.73
N LYS A 3 5.07 5.13 18.69
CA LYS A 3 5.23 4.32 19.91
C LYS A 3 5.13 2.84 19.54
N LEU A 4 6.05 2.02 20.05
CA LEU A 4 6.01 0.57 19.90
C LEU A 4 4.76 0.00 20.58
N LYS A 5 4.28 -1.15 20.09
CA LYS A 5 3.12 -1.82 20.66
C LYS A 5 3.46 -2.32 22.08
N PRO A 6 2.51 -2.29 23.03
CA PRO A 6 2.70 -2.91 24.34
C PRO A 6 3.16 -4.36 24.19
N GLY A 7 4.20 -4.76 24.94
CA GLY A 7 4.78 -6.11 24.88
C GLY A 7 5.81 -6.35 23.77
N THR A 8 6.31 -5.29 23.10
CA THR A 8 7.42 -5.43 22.16
C THR A 8 8.70 -5.80 22.93
N ILE A 9 9.26 -6.97 22.63
CA ILE A 9 10.55 -7.43 23.17
C ILE A 9 11.64 -6.92 22.24
N ILE A 10 12.62 -6.23 22.80
CA ILE A 10 13.83 -5.80 22.09
C ILE A 10 14.96 -6.65 22.66
N PRO A 11 15.77 -7.31 21.83
CA PRO A 11 16.92 -8.05 22.32
C PRO A 11 17.81 -7.18 23.20
N THR A 12 18.34 -7.77 24.26
CA THR A 12 19.40 -7.16 25.05
C THR A 12 20.72 -7.18 24.25
N PRO A 13 21.71 -6.33 24.60
CA PRO A 13 23.00 -6.35 23.91
C PRO A 13 23.71 -7.72 23.93
N LYS A 14 23.46 -8.53 24.96
CA LYS A 14 23.99 -9.89 25.05
C LYS A 14 23.28 -10.83 24.07
N GLU A 15 21.96 -10.75 24.00
CA GLU A 15 21.17 -11.55 23.05
C GLU A 15 21.48 -11.14 21.61
N ASP A 16 21.63 -9.85 21.32
CA ASP A 16 22.07 -9.36 20.01
C ASP A 16 23.43 -9.92 19.61
N ALA A 17 24.40 -9.95 20.55
CA ALA A 17 25.71 -10.51 20.29
C ALA A 17 25.66 -12.02 20.01
N GLU A 18 24.81 -12.75 20.73
CA GLU A 18 24.60 -14.18 20.52
C GLU A 18 23.92 -14.47 19.17
N ILE A 19 22.92 -13.66 18.79
CA ILE A 19 22.26 -13.75 17.48
C ILE A 19 23.28 -13.52 16.36
N ASN A 20 24.10 -12.47 16.45
CA ASN A 20 25.12 -12.18 15.43
C ASN A 20 26.16 -13.32 15.31
N ALA A 21 26.61 -13.87 16.44
CA ALA A 21 27.55 -15.00 16.42
C ALA A 21 26.95 -16.26 15.77
N GLN A 22 25.64 -16.50 15.94
CA GLN A 22 24.96 -17.62 15.29
C GLN A 22 24.81 -17.39 13.78
N ILE A 23 24.53 -16.15 13.34
CA ILE A 23 24.46 -15.81 11.91
C ILE A 23 25.84 -16.00 11.26
N GLU A 24 26.92 -15.57 11.91
CA GLU A 24 28.29 -15.72 11.39
C GLU A 24 28.73 -17.20 11.31
N ALA A 25 28.25 -18.05 12.22
CA ALA A 25 28.54 -19.47 12.23
C ALA A 25 27.75 -20.28 11.18
N ASP A 26 26.66 -19.73 10.66
CA ASP A 26 25.81 -20.38 9.66
C ASP A 26 26.35 -20.13 8.24
N SER A 27 26.81 -21.19 7.58
CA SER A 27 27.38 -21.11 6.23
C SER A 27 26.36 -20.76 5.15
N ASP A 28 25.07 -20.98 5.41
CA ASP A 28 23.98 -20.67 4.48
C ASP A 28 23.39 -19.28 4.75
N ALA A 29 23.79 -18.61 5.83
CA ALA A 29 23.33 -17.28 6.15
C ALA A 29 23.91 -16.23 5.19
N PHE A 30 23.02 -15.44 4.59
CA PHE A 30 23.38 -14.28 3.78
C PHE A 30 23.08 -13.00 4.54
N GLU A 31 24.12 -12.31 4.99
CA GLU A 31 23.99 -11.01 5.65
C GLU A 31 23.91 -9.86 4.63
N TRP A 32 22.84 -9.07 4.75
CA TRP A 32 22.71 -7.80 4.03
C TRP A 32 23.62 -6.75 4.66
N THR A 33 24.90 -6.77 4.27
CA THR A 33 25.84 -5.73 4.70
C THR A 33 25.46 -4.37 4.13
N GLU A 34 25.92 -3.32 4.79
CA GLU A 34 25.74 -1.93 4.36
C GLU A 34 26.21 -1.69 2.91
N LYS A 35 27.30 -2.35 2.50
CA LYS A 35 27.80 -2.29 1.11
C LYS A 35 26.79 -2.89 0.14
N ILE A 36 26.30 -4.09 0.43
CA ILE A 36 25.30 -4.78 -0.40
C ILE A 36 24.02 -3.95 -0.48
N PHE A 37 23.60 -3.32 0.63
CA PHE A 37 22.42 -2.47 0.65
C PHE A 37 22.57 -1.23 -0.24
N ARG A 38 23.75 -0.60 -0.25
CA ARG A 38 24.04 0.55 -1.13
C ARG A 38 24.07 0.17 -2.61
N GLU A 39 24.56 -1.03 -2.93
CA GLU A 39 24.66 -1.53 -4.30
C GLU A 39 23.34 -2.18 -4.78
N ALA A 40 22.38 -2.41 -3.89
CA ALA A 40 21.11 -3.04 -4.21
C ALA A 40 20.31 -2.25 -5.25
N LYS A 41 19.83 -2.94 -6.28
CA LYS A 41 18.98 -2.37 -7.32
C LYS A 41 17.51 -2.51 -6.93
N THR A 42 16.72 -1.48 -7.21
CA THR A 42 15.25 -1.58 -7.13
C THR A 42 14.73 -2.55 -8.18
N PHE A 43 13.49 -3.05 -8.02
CA PHE A 43 12.86 -3.90 -9.02
C PHE A 43 12.85 -3.25 -10.42
N GLU A 44 12.53 -1.96 -10.50
CA GLU A 44 12.52 -1.17 -11.73
C GLU A 44 13.92 -1.15 -12.39
N ASN A 45 14.97 -0.92 -11.59
CA ASN A 45 16.36 -0.77 -12.06
C ASN A 45 17.18 -2.06 -12.05
N SER A 46 16.56 -3.21 -11.74
CA SER A 46 17.23 -4.52 -11.70
C SER A 46 17.56 -5.03 -13.11
N ASP A 47 18.43 -6.03 -13.19
CA ASP A 47 18.79 -6.67 -14.47
C ASP A 47 17.79 -7.78 -14.88
N LEU A 48 16.61 -7.83 -14.23
CA LEU A 48 15.58 -8.82 -14.55
C LEU A 48 15.05 -8.62 -15.98
N PRO A 49 14.72 -9.72 -16.70
CA PRO A 49 14.16 -9.64 -18.04
C PRO A 49 12.90 -8.77 -18.09
N LYS A 50 12.76 -7.99 -19.15
CA LYS A 50 11.57 -7.14 -19.33
C LYS A 50 10.27 -7.94 -19.31
N SER A 51 10.27 -9.13 -19.94
CA SER A 51 9.13 -10.06 -19.92
C SER A 51 8.70 -10.42 -18.50
N PHE A 52 9.65 -10.68 -17.61
CA PHE A 52 9.39 -10.95 -16.20
C PHE A 52 8.87 -9.70 -15.47
N LYS A 53 9.47 -8.52 -15.71
CA LYS A 53 9.01 -7.27 -15.08
C LYS A 53 7.57 -6.91 -15.48
N ASP A 54 7.23 -7.11 -16.75
CA ASP A 54 5.89 -6.87 -17.29
C ASP A 54 4.88 -7.89 -16.74
N GLU A 55 5.28 -9.16 -16.61
CA GLU A 55 4.45 -10.20 -16.02
C GLU A 55 4.23 -10.02 -14.51
N VAL A 56 5.24 -9.56 -13.77
CA VAL A 56 5.26 -9.39 -12.30
C VAL A 56 4.70 -8.05 -11.85
N ARG A 57 4.47 -7.08 -12.75
CA ARG A 57 3.59 -5.92 -12.52
C ARG A 57 2.12 -6.31 -12.33
N ARG A 58 1.85 -7.42 -11.62
CA ARG A 58 0.52 -7.90 -11.24
C ARG A 58 -0.04 -7.01 -10.14
N GLY A 59 -0.99 -6.19 -10.54
CA GLY A 59 -1.90 -5.42 -9.70
C GLY A 59 -3.04 -4.93 -10.58
N ARG A 60 -4.14 -4.46 -9.99
CA ARG A 60 -5.18 -3.80 -10.81
C ARG A 60 -4.51 -2.66 -11.58
N PRO A 61 -4.64 -2.59 -12.92
CA PRO A 61 -4.10 -1.49 -13.71
C PRO A 61 -4.49 -0.15 -13.09
N LYS A 62 -3.55 0.79 -13.05
CA LYS A 62 -3.82 2.13 -12.55
C LYS A 62 -4.96 2.73 -13.39
N VAL A 63 -6.07 3.05 -12.75
CA VAL A 63 -7.20 3.72 -13.41
C VAL A 63 -6.72 5.12 -13.81
N GLU A 64 -6.90 5.51 -15.08
CA GLU A 64 -6.45 6.82 -15.59
C GLU A 64 -7.07 8.00 -14.84
N LYS A 65 -8.33 7.87 -14.44
CA LYS A 65 -9.11 8.87 -13.70
C LYS A 65 -9.67 8.24 -12.43
N PRO A 66 -8.87 8.11 -11.36
CA PRO A 66 -9.34 7.53 -10.11
C PRO A 66 -10.38 8.45 -9.46
N LYS A 67 -11.31 7.87 -8.69
CA LYS A 67 -12.20 8.65 -7.82
C LYS A 67 -11.35 9.38 -6.77
N ILE A 68 -11.63 10.65 -6.53
CA ILE A 68 -10.94 11.45 -5.52
C ILE A 68 -11.70 11.31 -4.21
N LEU A 69 -11.01 10.94 -3.13
CA LEU A 69 -11.59 10.94 -1.79
C LEU A 69 -11.65 12.37 -1.27
N LEU A 70 -12.86 12.89 -1.09
CA LEU A 70 -13.11 14.23 -0.52
C LEU A 70 -13.96 14.11 0.74
N SER A 71 -13.67 14.96 1.72
CA SER A 71 -14.51 15.13 2.91
C SER A 71 -15.52 16.24 2.67
N VAL A 72 -16.70 15.89 2.15
CA VAL A 72 -17.80 16.82 1.84
C VAL A 72 -18.96 16.60 2.80
N ARG A 73 -19.61 17.69 3.22
CA ARG A 73 -20.88 17.62 3.96
C ARG A 73 -22.03 17.72 2.96
N TYR A 74 -22.91 16.73 2.96
CA TYR A 74 -24.15 16.71 2.19
C TYR A 74 -25.34 17.00 3.10
N SER A 75 -26.43 17.52 2.54
CA SER A 75 -27.71 17.65 3.25
C SER A 75 -28.21 16.26 3.72
N SER A 76 -28.85 16.22 4.89
CA SER A 76 -29.24 14.96 5.54
C SER A 76 -30.26 14.17 4.72
N ASP A 77 -31.24 14.86 4.16
CA ASP A 77 -32.29 14.33 3.28
C ASP A 77 -31.70 13.63 2.03
N VAL A 78 -30.68 14.22 1.41
CA VAL A 78 -29.97 13.62 0.26
C VAL A 78 -29.31 12.31 0.66
N VAL A 79 -28.59 12.30 1.79
CA VAL A 79 -27.89 11.09 2.26
C VAL A 79 -28.88 10.00 2.65
N GLU A 80 -29.98 10.36 3.31
CA GLU A 80 -31.04 9.44 3.70
C GLU A 80 -31.71 8.79 2.49
N PHE A 81 -32.08 9.59 1.48
CA PHE A 81 -32.66 9.11 0.23
C PHE A 81 -31.78 8.05 -0.44
N PHE A 82 -30.49 8.35 -0.64
CA PHE A 82 -29.60 7.38 -1.25
C PHE A 82 -29.36 6.20 -0.32
N LYS A 83 -29.15 6.37 0.99
CA LYS A 83 -28.96 5.21 1.90
C LYS A 83 -30.14 4.24 1.89
N ALA A 84 -31.37 4.74 1.84
CA ALA A 84 -32.58 3.91 1.77
C ALA A 84 -32.60 3.00 0.53
N SER A 85 -31.86 3.38 -0.51
CA SER A 85 -31.75 2.62 -1.74
C SER A 85 -30.86 1.36 -1.60
N GLY A 86 -30.16 1.18 -0.48
CA GLY A 86 -29.45 -0.06 -0.11
C GLY A 86 -27.99 -0.15 -0.55
N LYS A 87 -27.49 -1.38 -0.73
CA LYS A 87 -26.08 -1.62 -1.15
C LYS A 87 -25.76 -0.84 -2.43
N GLY A 88 -24.60 -0.17 -2.45
CA GLY A 88 -24.19 0.64 -3.60
C GLY A 88 -24.87 2.02 -3.70
N TRP A 89 -25.48 2.53 -2.63
CA TRP A 89 -26.07 3.87 -2.62
C TRP A 89 -25.08 4.99 -2.97
N GLN A 90 -23.82 4.88 -2.53
CA GLN A 90 -22.78 5.85 -2.88
C GLN A 90 -22.47 5.86 -4.38
N THR A 91 -22.51 4.69 -5.04
CA THR A 91 -22.34 4.57 -6.49
C THR A 91 -23.47 5.26 -7.23
N ARG A 92 -24.72 5.05 -6.81
CA ARG A 92 -25.88 5.73 -7.41
C ARG A 92 -25.86 7.24 -7.19
N MET A 93 -25.42 7.68 -6.02
CA MET A 93 -25.22 9.11 -5.77
C MET A 93 -24.16 9.71 -6.72
N ASP A 94 -23.04 9.02 -6.93
CA ASP A 94 -22.00 9.42 -7.89
C ASP A 94 -22.51 9.43 -9.33
N GLU A 95 -23.35 8.47 -9.75
CA GLU A 95 -23.98 8.45 -11.08
C GLU A 95 -24.85 9.68 -11.33
N VAL A 96 -25.72 10.03 -10.37
CA VAL A 96 -26.57 11.24 -10.45
C VAL A 96 -25.73 12.51 -10.56
N LEU A 97 -24.64 12.62 -9.77
CA LEU A 97 -23.73 13.76 -9.87
C LEU A 97 -23.03 13.83 -11.23
N ARG A 98 -22.68 12.67 -11.81
CA ARG A 98 -22.08 12.61 -13.16
C ARG A 98 -23.07 13.02 -14.25
N GLU A 99 -24.32 12.62 -14.16
CA GLU A 99 -25.39 13.04 -15.08
C GLU A 99 -25.64 14.55 -14.99
N TYR A 100 -25.66 15.11 -13.78
CA TYR A 100 -25.76 16.56 -13.59
C TYR A 100 -24.58 17.29 -14.25
N VAL A 101 -23.35 16.83 -14.05
CA VAL A 101 -22.16 17.40 -14.69
C VAL A 101 -22.25 17.26 -16.22
N ALA A 102 -22.71 16.14 -16.75
CA ALA A 102 -22.81 15.92 -18.20
C ALA A 102 -23.87 16.82 -18.88
N SER A 103 -24.96 17.12 -18.18
CA SER A 103 -26.06 17.96 -18.70
C SER A 103 -25.81 19.47 -18.60
N HIS A 104 -24.83 19.89 -17.80
CA HIS A 104 -24.52 21.31 -17.55
C HIS A 104 -23.10 21.67 -18.01
N ARG A 105 -22.57 20.91 -18.97
CA ARG A 105 -21.25 21.12 -19.53
C ARG A 105 -21.30 21.76 -20.91
#